data_AF-A0AAU7FKT3-F1
#
_entry.id   AF-A0AAU7FKT3-F1
#
_cell.length_a   1.000
_cell.length_b   1.000
_cell.length_c   1.000
_cell.angle_alpha   90.00
_cell.angle_beta   90.00
_cell.angle_gamma   90.00
#
_symmetry.space_group_name_H-M   'P 1'
#
loop_
_entity.id
_entity.type
_entity.pdbx_description
1 polymer ?
#
loop_
_entity_poly.entity_id
_entity_poly.type
_entity_poly.pdbx_seq_one_letter_code
_entity_poly.pdbx_strand_id
1 'polypeptide(L)'
;MKNIMKFSIIIVVAVISVTVFVVEYIHQSFSEEVVQEKSDQEKAEEFAEEMKPNIEKRLRKMDIHNFIETISFKKGVTINPMGYIRIRGYVNGEPERFEFSASLEYRSKEVGSMSISSDLSDRFEKWDDFDPQVKEDFLNSLSKKEREQYLKDIGEKE
;
A
#
# COMPACT_ATOMS: atom_id res chain seq x y z
N MET A 1 10.83 -67.31 39.92
CA MET A 1 11.76 -66.17 39.71
C MET A 1 11.86 -65.71 38.26
N LYS A 2 12.01 -66.61 37.26
CA LYS A 2 12.20 -66.25 35.84
C LYS A 2 11.08 -65.39 35.22
N ASN A 3 9.81 -65.61 35.59
CA ASN A 3 8.68 -64.84 35.06
C ASN A 3 8.55 -63.46 35.72
N ILE A 4 8.81 -63.35 37.03
CA ILE A 4 8.80 -62.08 37.79
C ILE A 4 9.87 -61.13 37.24
N MET A 5 11.06 -61.66 36.90
CA MET A 5 12.14 -60.89 36.29
C MET A 5 11.77 -60.38 34.89
N LYS A 6 11.04 -61.17 34.08
CA LYS A 6 10.53 -60.74 32.77
C LYS A 6 9.45 -59.64 32.87
N PHE A 7 8.52 -59.77 33.83
CA PHE A 7 7.51 -58.74 34.08
C PHE A 7 8.13 -57.42 34.57
N SER A 8 9.15 -57.50 35.44
CA SER A 8 9.92 -56.33 35.89
C SER A 8 10.58 -55.58 34.73
N ILE A 9 11.21 -56.30 33.80
CA ILE A 9 11.86 -55.69 32.62
C ILE A 9 10.84 -54.99 31.72
N ILE A 10 9.67 -55.62 31.50
CA ILE A 10 8.60 -55.03 30.67
C ILE A 10 8.06 -53.73 31.29
N ILE A 11 7.89 -53.69 32.62
CA ILE A 11 7.43 -52.48 33.33
C ILE A 11 8.47 -51.35 33.19
N VAL A 12 9.76 -51.65 33.31
CA VAL A 12 10.81 -50.63 33.15
C VAL A 12 10.81 -50.05 31.73
N VAL A 13 10.69 -50.89 30.70
CA VAL A 13 10.63 -50.42 29.30
C VAL A 13 9.39 -49.57 29.04
N ALA A 14 8.24 -49.95 29.60
CA ALA A 14 7.01 -49.17 29.48
C ALA A 14 7.13 -47.79 30.13
N VAL A 15 7.73 -47.70 31.32
CA VAL A 15 7.95 -46.41 32.01
C VAL A 15 8.89 -45.51 31.21
N ILE A 16 10.00 -46.05 30.70
CA ILE A 16 10.94 -45.28 29.86
C ILE A 16 10.23 -44.76 28.60
N SER A 17 9.47 -45.63 27.92
CA SER A 17 8.70 -45.24 26.72
C SER A 17 7.73 -44.10 27.01
N VAL A 18 7.01 -44.14 28.13
CA VAL A 18 6.06 -43.08 28.51
C VAL A 18 6.80 -41.78 28.81
N THR A 19 7.94 -41.83 29.50
CA THR A 19 8.72 -40.62 29.80
C THR A 19 9.28 -39.94 28.55
N VAL A 20 9.78 -40.70 27.57
CA VAL A 20 10.26 -40.15 26.29
C VAL A 20 9.11 -39.50 25.52
N PHE A 21 7.96 -40.17 25.48
CA PHE A 21 6.76 -39.65 24.79
C PHE A 21 6.25 -38.36 25.41
N VAL A 22 6.25 -38.26 26.74
CA VAL A 22 5.86 -37.03 27.46
C VAL A 22 6.87 -35.91 27.22
N VAL A 23 8.17 -36.21 27.17
CA VAL A 23 9.22 -35.21 26.88
C VAL A 23 9.11 -34.70 25.44
N GLU A 24 8.91 -35.57 24.44
CA GLU A 24 8.68 -35.17 23.05
C GLU A 24 7.39 -34.36 22.89
N TYR A 25 6.31 -34.78 23.55
CA TYR A 25 5.03 -34.05 23.53
C TYR A 25 5.15 -32.66 24.16
N ILE A 26 5.89 -32.54 25.28
CA ILE A 26 6.20 -31.25 25.90
C ILE A 26 7.08 -30.42 24.97
N HIS A 27 8.14 -30.99 24.38
CA HIS A 27 9.00 -30.26 23.44
C HIS A 27 8.25 -29.75 22.20
N GLN A 28 7.27 -30.51 21.71
CA GLN A 28 6.45 -30.16 20.55
C GLN A 28 5.29 -29.21 20.89
N SER A 29 4.78 -29.22 22.12
CA SER A 29 3.76 -28.26 22.60
C SER A 29 4.37 -26.95 23.10
N PHE A 30 5.65 -26.94 23.50
CA PHE A 30 6.43 -25.75 23.85
C PHE A 30 7.27 -25.20 22.69
N SER A 31 7.21 -25.79 21.49
CA SER A 31 7.57 -25.04 20.29
C SER A 31 6.47 -24.03 20.04
N GLU A 32 6.44 -22.98 20.88
CA GLU A 32 5.74 -21.74 20.58
C GLU A 32 6.14 -21.39 19.14
N GLU A 33 5.15 -21.45 18.25
CA GLU A 33 5.23 -20.78 16.98
C GLU A 33 5.54 -19.32 17.34
N VAL A 34 6.82 -18.95 17.27
CA VAL A 34 7.27 -17.58 17.49
C VAL A 34 6.66 -16.81 16.34
N VAL A 35 5.42 -16.34 16.52
CA VAL A 35 4.76 -15.42 15.61
C VAL A 35 5.61 -14.17 15.70
N GLN A 36 6.57 -14.07 14.78
CA GLN A 36 7.47 -12.94 14.70
C GLN A 36 6.58 -11.72 14.44
N GLU A 37 6.42 -10.90 15.47
CA GLU A 37 5.53 -9.76 15.39
C GLU A 37 6.04 -8.82 14.30
N LYS A 38 5.22 -8.58 13.27
CA LYS A 38 5.58 -7.67 12.17
C LYS A 38 5.96 -6.31 12.74
N SER A 39 7.00 -5.71 12.18
CA SER A 39 7.40 -4.34 12.50
C SER A 39 6.28 -3.36 12.13
N ASP A 40 6.28 -2.18 12.77
CA ASP A 40 5.31 -1.13 12.45
C ASP A 40 5.40 -0.70 10.98
N GLN A 41 6.61 -0.77 10.40
CA GLN A 41 6.83 -0.49 8.97
C GLN A 41 6.16 -1.55 8.09
N GLU A 42 6.33 -2.84 8.38
CA GLU A 42 5.69 -3.92 7.60
C GLU A 42 4.17 -3.86 7.70
N LYS A 43 3.63 -3.60 8.90
CA LYS A 43 2.18 -3.38 9.11
C LYS A 43 1.68 -2.18 8.27
N ALA A 44 2.47 -1.10 8.19
CA ALA A 44 2.12 0.07 7.41
C ALA A 44 2.17 -0.18 5.90
N GLU A 45 3.15 -0.95 5.42
CA GLU A 45 3.26 -1.33 4.00
C GLU A 45 2.12 -2.24 3.58
N GLU A 46 1.79 -3.26 4.38
CA GLU A 46 0.65 -4.15 4.14
C GLU A 46 -0.67 -3.37 4.07
N PHE A 47 -0.92 -2.49 5.05
CA PHE A 47 -2.11 -1.64 5.03
C PHE A 47 -2.14 -0.70 3.82
N ALA A 48 -1.00 -0.14 3.41
CA ALA A 48 -0.94 0.73 2.25
C ALA A 48 -1.20 -0.01 0.93
N GLU A 49 -0.74 -1.26 0.81
CA GLU A 49 -1.08 -2.15 -0.32
C GLU A 49 -2.59 -2.41 -0.40
N GLU A 50 -3.23 -2.73 0.74
CA GLU A 50 -4.69 -2.91 0.83
C GLU A 50 -5.47 -1.64 0.41
N MET A 51 -4.90 -0.47 0.67
CA MET A 51 -5.52 0.82 0.40
C MET A 51 -5.31 1.33 -1.03
N LYS A 52 -4.44 0.72 -1.85
CA LYS A 52 -4.20 1.13 -3.24
C LYS A 52 -5.48 1.28 -4.08
N PRO A 53 -6.45 0.35 -4.04
CA PRO A 53 -7.69 0.50 -4.81
C PRO A 53 -8.51 1.74 -4.40
N ASN A 54 -8.50 2.10 -3.10
CA ASN A 54 -9.21 3.30 -2.62
C ASN A 54 -8.52 4.58 -3.10
N ILE A 55 -7.19 4.59 -3.14
CA ILE A 55 -6.39 5.70 -3.68
C ILE A 55 -6.67 5.87 -5.17
N GLU A 56 -6.61 4.77 -5.94
CA GLU A 56 -6.92 4.77 -7.37
C GLU A 56 -8.32 5.30 -7.63
N LYS A 57 -9.33 4.79 -6.91
CA LYS A 57 -10.71 5.28 -7.03
C LYS A 57 -10.82 6.79 -6.76
N ARG A 58 -10.07 7.32 -5.78
CA ARG A 58 -10.08 8.75 -5.48
C ARG A 58 -9.39 9.57 -6.57
N LEU A 59 -8.24 9.13 -7.08
CA LEU A 59 -7.55 9.77 -8.21
C LEU A 59 -8.45 9.82 -9.45
N ARG A 60 -9.05 8.68 -9.83
CA ARG A 60 -9.96 8.57 -10.97
C ARG A 60 -11.22 9.42 -10.86
N LYS A 61 -11.66 9.76 -9.63
CA LYS A 61 -12.78 10.69 -9.41
C LYS A 61 -12.39 12.15 -9.61
N MET A 62 -11.14 12.51 -9.35
CA MET A 62 -10.63 13.86 -9.58
C MET A 62 -10.30 14.09 -11.06
N ASP A 63 -9.94 13.03 -11.77
CA ASP A 63 -9.65 13.03 -13.19
C ASP A 63 -10.91 13.15 -14.06
N ILE A 64 -11.40 14.38 -14.22
CA ILE A 64 -12.61 14.67 -14.99
C ILE A 64 -12.43 14.52 -16.51
N HIS A 65 -11.19 14.56 -16.99
CA HIS A 65 -10.86 14.52 -18.42
C HIS A 65 -10.42 13.12 -18.90
N ASN A 66 -10.40 12.12 -18.00
CA ASN A 66 -9.86 10.78 -18.26
C ASN A 66 -8.39 10.80 -18.71
N PHE A 67 -7.62 11.74 -18.18
CA PHE A 67 -6.20 11.92 -18.47
C PHE A 67 -5.35 10.75 -17.95
N ILE A 68 -5.71 10.18 -16.79
CA ILE A 68 -4.96 9.06 -16.23
C ILE A 68 -5.14 7.86 -17.16
N GLU A 69 -4.06 7.25 -17.60
CA GLU A 69 -4.06 5.96 -18.28
C GLU A 69 -3.55 4.89 -17.31
N THR A 70 -2.42 5.17 -16.65
CA THR A 70 -1.75 4.24 -15.72
C THR A 70 -1.45 4.91 -14.38
N ILE A 71 -1.48 4.12 -13.31
CA ILE A 71 -1.12 4.56 -11.95
C ILE A 71 0.01 3.67 -11.44
N SER A 72 1.08 4.28 -10.96
CA SER A 72 2.25 3.59 -10.42
C SER A 72 2.53 4.05 -9.00
N PHE A 73 2.67 3.11 -8.07
CA PHE A 73 3.00 3.40 -6.68
C PHE A 73 4.52 3.30 -6.48
N LYS A 74 5.11 4.31 -5.83
CA LYS A 74 6.52 4.27 -5.41
C LYS A 74 6.66 3.24 -4.28
N LYS A 75 7.79 2.52 -4.24
CA LYS A 75 8.04 1.48 -3.24
C LYS A 75 8.12 2.07 -1.83
N GLY A 76 7.51 1.36 -0.87
CA GLY A 76 7.57 1.67 0.56
C GLY A 76 6.66 2.82 0.97
N VAL A 77 6.51 2.99 2.28
CA VAL A 77 5.71 4.05 2.89
C VAL A 77 6.51 4.83 3.90
N THR A 78 6.05 6.03 4.22
CA THR A 78 6.62 6.84 5.31
C THR A 78 5.59 7.00 6.40
N ILE A 79 5.96 6.67 7.63
CA ILE A 79 5.15 6.92 8.82
C ILE A 79 5.59 8.24 9.42
N ASN A 80 4.69 9.22 9.56
CA ASN A 80 5.03 10.48 10.21
C ASN A 80 4.97 10.35 11.75
N PRO A 81 5.53 11.31 12.52
CA PRO A 81 5.51 11.24 13.99
C PRO A 81 4.11 11.16 14.62
N MET A 82 3.06 11.54 13.88
CA MET A 82 1.66 11.46 14.30
C MET A 82 1.02 10.10 13.94
N GLY A 83 1.77 9.18 13.34
CA GLY A 83 1.31 7.84 12.98
C GLY A 83 0.54 7.75 11.65
N TYR A 84 0.49 8.82 10.85
CA TYR A 84 -0.10 8.74 9.51
C TYR A 84 0.85 8.07 8.54
N ILE A 85 0.30 7.18 7.72
CA ILE A 85 1.05 6.46 6.69
C ILE A 85 0.91 7.23 5.39
N ARG A 86 2.03 7.64 4.82
CA ARG A 86 2.10 8.32 3.53
C ARG A 86 2.59 7.37 2.45
N ILE A 87 1.77 7.18 1.43
CA ILE A 87 2.12 6.47 0.20
C ILE A 87 2.24 7.48 -0.95
N ARG A 88 3.19 7.25 -1.84
CA ARG A 88 3.48 8.11 -2.99
C ARG A 88 3.35 7.34 -4.28
N GLY A 89 3.09 8.04 -5.37
CA GLY A 89 3.01 7.45 -6.69
C GLY A 89 3.08 8.51 -7.78
N TYR A 90 2.84 8.08 -9.00
CA TYR A 90 2.74 8.92 -10.18
C TYR A 90 1.84 8.27 -11.22
N VAL A 91 1.40 9.04 -12.20
CA VAL A 91 0.56 8.56 -13.29
C VAL A 91 1.28 8.66 -14.63
N ASN A 92 0.82 7.88 -15.61
CA ASN A 92 1.26 7.94 -17.01
C ASN A 92 2.78 7.80 -17.23
N GLY A 93 3.49 7.12 -16.31
CA GLY A 93 4.93 6.90 -16.44
C GLY A 93 5.80 8.13 -16.15
N GLU A 94 5.24 9.23 -15.63
CA GLU A 94 5.93 10.53 -15.50
C GLU A 94 6.14 10.92 -14.02
N PRO A 95 7.13 10.34 -13.33
CA PRO A 95 7.33 10.50 -11.88
C PRO A 95 7.76 11.91 -11.44
N GLU A 96 8.28 12.73 -12.35
CA GLU A 96 8.75 14.09 -12.07
C GLU A 96 7.67 15.14 -12.33
N ARG A 97 6.64 14.80 -13.12
CA ARG A 97 5.60 15.74 -13.53
C ARG A 97 4.26 15.42 -12.92
N PHE A 98 3.84 14.15 -12.93
CA PHE A 98 2.50 13.74 -12.55
C PHE A 98 2.49 12.90 -11.28
N GLU A 99 3.11 13.43 -10.22
CA GLU A 99 3.19 12.75 -8.93
C GLU A 99 1.95 13.00 -8.05
N PHE A 100 1.70 12.04 -7.16
CA PHE A 100 0.71 12.17 -6.10
C PHE A 100 1.22 11.59 -4.78
N SER A 101 0.62 12.04 -3.70
CA SER A 101 0.83 11.54 -2.34
C SER A 101 -0.51 11.41 -1.63
N ALA A 102 -0.73 10.28 -0.96
CA ALA A 102 -1.91 10.04 -0.15
C ALA A 102 -1.50 9.77 1.30
N SER A 103 -2.22 10.39 2.23
CA SER A 103 -2.18 10.07 3.65
C SER A 103 -3.27 9.05 3.94
N LEU A 104 -2.91 7.99 4.66
CA LEU A 104 -3.81 6.92 5.05
C LEU A 104 -4.06 6.98 6.55
N GLU A 105 -5.32 6.83 6.93
CA GLU A 105 -5.75 6.83 8.31
C GLU A 105 -5.96 5.38 8.77
N TYR A 106 -5.06 4.90 9.62
CA TYR A 106 -5.05 3.50 10.04
C TYR A 106 -6.34 3.06 10.75
N ARG A 107 -6.95 3.94 11.55
CA ARG A 107 -8.15 3.61 12.35
C ARG A 107 -9.44 3.59 11.54
N SER A 108 -9.64 4.60 10.69
CA SER A 108 -10.84 4.73 9.84
C SER A 108 -10.75 3.86 8.58
N LYS A 109 -9.55 3.37 8.24
CA LYS A 109 -9.28 2.66 6.98
C LYS A 109 -9.65 3.50 5.75
N GLU A 110 -9.44 4.80 5.85
CA GLU A 110 -9.78 5.76 4.81
C GLU A 110 -8.52 6.41 4.22
N VAL A 111 -8.66 6.86 2.97
CA VAL A 111 -7.70 7.80 2.38
C VAL A 111 -8.04 9.17 2.95
N GLY A 112 -7.18 9.69 3.83
CA GLY A 112 -7.35 11.00 4.45
C GLY A 112 -7.12 12.13 3.43
N SER A 113 -5.96 12.79 3.51
CA SER A 113 -5.57 13.81 2.53
C SER A 113 -4.90 13.21 1.30
N MET A 114 -5.08 13.87 0.17
CA MET A 114 -4.38 13.57 -1.08
C MET A 114 -3.86 14.87 -1.66
N SER A 115 -2.63 14.83 -2.15
CA SER A 115 -1.97 15.93 -2.84
C SER A 115 -1.45 15.43 -4.18
N ILE A 116 -1.50 16.30 -5.18
CA ILE A 116 -1.02 16.04 -6.54
C ILE A 116 -0.07 17.18 -6.93
N SER A 117 0.83 16.92 -7.88
CA SER A 117 1.68 17.97 -8.46
C SER A 117 0.86 19.02 -9.19
N SER A 118 1.44 20.21 -9.40
CA SER A 118 0.79 21.29 -10.15
C SER A 118 0.43 20.84 -11.56
N ASP A 119 1.40 20.27 -12.30
CA ASP A 119 1.19 19.73 -13.64
C ASP A 119 0.02 18.75 -13.74
N LEU A 120 -0.17 17.87 -12.74
CA LEU A 120 -1.29 16.94 -12.70
C LEU A 120 -2.60 17.62 -12.31
N SER A 121 -2.55 18.58 -11.37
CA SER A 121 -3.70 19.41 -11.01
C SER A 121 -4.26 20.15 -12.22
N ASP A 122 -3.39 20.74 -13.04
CA ASP A 122 -3.78 21.46 -14.25
C ASP A 122 -4.51 20.53 -15.23
N ARG A 123 -4.21 19.22 -15.25
CA ARG A 123 -4.93 18.23 -16.08
C ARG A 123 -6.27 17.80 -15.52
N PHE A 124 -6.56 18.12 -14.27
CA PHE A 124 -7.87 17.86 -13.65
C PHE A 124 -8.72 19.14 -13.58
N GLU A 125 -8.18 20.27 -14.02
CA GLU A 125 -8.82 21.57 -13.91
C GLU A 125 -10.09 21.64 -14.75
N LYS A 126 -11.16 22.15 -14.13
CA LYS A 126 -12.44 22.34 -14.79
C LYS A 126 -12.55 23.78 -15.27
N TRP A 127 -11.93 24.07 -16.42
CA TRP A 127 -11.84 25.44 -16.95
C TRP A 127 -13.17 26.16 -17.15
N ASP A 128 -14.29 25.43 -17.31
CA ASP A 128 -15.64 26.00 -17.37
C ASP A 128 -16.04 26.77 -16.09
N ASP A 129 -15.34 26.54 -14.98
CA ASP A 129 -15.59 27.22 -13.71
C ASP A 129 -14.84 28.58 -13.61
N PHE A 130 -14.03 28.92 -14.61
CA PHE A 130 -13.22 30.15 -14.67
C PHE A 130 -13.66 31.07 -15.81
N ASP A 131 -13.20 32.32 -15.76
CA ASP A 131 -13.30 33.21 -16.91
C ASP A 131 -12.49 32.62 -18.08
N PRO A 132 -13.03 32.56 -19.31
CA PRO A 132 -12.32 32.04 -20.48
C PRO A 132 -10.94 32.67 -20.70
N GLN A 133 -10.75 33.93 -20.30
CA GLN A 133 -9.46 34.61 -20.39
C GLN A 133 -8.40 33.94 -19.52
N VAL A 134 -8.76 33.39 -18.35
CA VAL A 134 -7.81 32.69 -17.47
C VAL A 134 -7.27 31.43 -18.14
N LYS A 135 -8.14 30.66 -18.81
CA LYS A 135 -7.74 29.49 -19.59
C LYS A 135 -6.82 29.90 -20.74
N GLU A 136 -7.19 30.93 -21.50
CA GLU A 136 -6.35 31.38 -22.62
C GLU A 136 -5.01 31.94 -22.16
N ASP A 137 -4.97 32.71 -21.07
CA ASP A 137 -3.72 33.22 -20.50
C ASP A 137 -2.80 32.07 -20.07
N PHE A 138 -3.35 31.04 -19.42
CA PHE A 138 -2.62 29.82 -19.09
C PHE A 138 -2.10 29.12 -20.36
N LEU A 139 -2.96 28.86 -21.35
CA LEU A 139 -2.56 28.20 -22.59
C LEU A 139 -1.51 29.00 -23.39
N ASN A 140 -1.55 30.34 -23.32
CA ASN A 140 -0.58 31.23 -23.95
C ASN A 140 0.74 31.33 -23.18
N SER A 141 0.76 30.94 -21.90
CA SER A 141 1.99 30.86 -21.10
C SER A 141 2.84 29.62 -21.45
N LEU A 142 2.22 28.60 -22.04
CA LEU A 142 2.88 27.36 -22.47
C LEU A 142 3.63 27.56 -23.79
N SER A 143 4.70 26.79 -24.01
CA SER A 143 5.26 26.68 -25.36
C SER A 143 4.26 26.00 -26.30
N LYS A 144 4.38 26.22 -27.60
CA LYS A 144 3.48 25.62 -28.60
C LYS A 144 3.35 24.09 -28.43
N LYS A 145 4.46 23.39 -28.22
CA LYS A 145 4.48 21.93 -28.04
C LYS A 145 3.77 21.51 -26.75
N GLU A 146 3.94 22.28 -25.67
CA GLU A 146 3.28 22.00 -24.39
C GLU A 146 1.78 22.27 -24.46
N ARG A 147 1.36 23.33 -25.15
CA ARG A 147 -0.05 23.64 -25.40
C ARG A 147 -0.74 22.52 -26.19
N GLU A 148 -0.15 22.09 -27.30
CA GLU A 148 -0.68 20.99 -28.13
C GLU A 148 -0.85 19.70 -27.31
N GLN A 149 0.17 19.36 -26.51
CA GLN A 149 0.10 18.17 -25.65
C GLN A 149 -0.93 18.36 -24.52
N TYR A 150 -0.99 19.52 -23.89
CA TYR A 150 -1.96 19.84 -22.84
C TYR A 150 -3.40 19.67 -23.33
N LEU A 151 -3.73 20.26 -24.47
CA LEU A 151 -5.07 20.16 -25.05
C LEU A 151 -5.42 18.70 -25.35
N LYS A 152 -4.48 17.94 -25.92
CA LYS A 152 -4.65 16.51 -26.14
C LYS A 152 -4.88 15.74 -24.83
N ASP A 153 -4.13 16.05 -23.79
CA ASP A 153 -4.23 15.42 -22.47
C ASP A 153 -5.61 15.62 -21.84
N ILE A 154 -6.25 16.78 -22.06
CA ILE A 154 -7.59 17.09 -21.56
C ILE A 154 -8.71 16.77 -22.58
N GLY A 155 -8.39 16.12 -23.70
CA GLY A 155 -9.37 15.72 -24.73
C GLY A 155 -9.87 16.86 -25.63
N GLU A 156 -9.22 18.01 -25.60
CA GLU A 156 -9.50 19.16 -26.46
C GLU A 156 -8.62 19.15 -27.71
N LYS A 157 -9.04 19.88 -28.74
CA LYS A 157 -8.26 20.14 -29.96
C LYS A 157 -8.08 21.64 -30.09
N GLU A 158 -6.93 22.07 -30.62
CA GLU A 158 -6.75 23.45 -31.09
C GLU A 158 -7.81 23.83 -32.13
#